data_AF-A0A4Q0ZN01-F1
#
_entry.id   AF-A0A4Q0ZN01-F1
#
_cell.length_a   1.000
_cell.length_b   1.000
_cell.length_c   1.000
_cell.angle_alpha   90.00
_cell.angle_beta   90.00
_cell.angle_gamma   90.00
#
_symmetry.space_group_name_H-M   'P 1'
#
loop_
_entity.id
_entity.type
_entity.pdbx_description
1 polymer ?
#
loop_
_entity_poly.entity_id
_entity_poly.type
_entity_poly.pdbx_seq_one_letter_code
_entity_poly.pdbx_strand_id
1 'polypeptide(L)'
;MNELLKENAAVVSLLTFFLGLIIGNRLALNRDRRKEYNNFVQPIRSWLLLELEDPSPYRAEPSRMEMDNFIHYLPMWKRKKFQDYLNDLKKIQEQNSYVNDVGQVFYENEEDIKTIIKKCLSYTKKK
;
A
#
# COMPACT_ATOMS: atom_id res chain seq x y z
N MET A 1 -14.82 -45.51 -18.64
CA MET A 1 -14.33 -44.12 -18.40
C MET A 1 -13.64 -43.52 -19.62
N ASN A 2 -12.78 -44.27 -20.33
CA ASN A 2 -12.09 -43.77 -21.53
C ASN A 2 -12.97 -43.64 -22.79
N GLU A 3 -14.04 -44.43 -22.96
CA GLU A 3 -14.95 -44.29 -24.12
C GLU A 3 -15.89 -43.08 -24.01
N LEU A 4 -16.44 -42.81 -22.81
CA LEU A 4 -17.28 -41.63 -22.55
C LEU A 4 -16.54 -40.29 -22.75
N LEU A 5 -15.23 -40.27 -22.52
CA LEU A 5 -14.38 -39.10 -22.81
C LEU A 5 -14.07 -38.94 -24.30
N LYS A 6 -14.09 -40.04 -25.07
CA LYS A 6 -13.89 -40.03 -26.53
C LYS A 6 -15.12 -39.53 -27.27
N GLU A 7 -16.32 -39.98 -26.90
CA GLU A 7 -17.58 -39.48 -27.47
C GLU A 7 -17.80 -37.99 -27.16
N ASN A 8 -17.41 -37.54 -25.96
CA ASN A 8 -17.56 -36.16 -25.54
C ASN A 8 -16.28 -35.32 -25.69
N ALA A 9 -15.29 -35.79 -26.45
CA ALA A 9 -13.97 -35.16 -26.55
C ALA A 9 -14.04 -33.71 -27.04
N ALA A 10 -14.95 -33.41 -27.97
CA ALA A 10 -15.19 -32.05 -28.45
C ALA A 10 -15.77 -31.14 -27.35
N VAL A 11 -16.72 -31.65 -26.56
CA VAL A 11 -17.34 -30.92 -25.44
C VAL A 11 -16.33 -30.68 -24.33
N VAL A 12 -15.52 -31.69 -23.98
CA VAL A 12 -14.46 -31.55 -22.97
C VAL A 12 -13.38 -30.57 -23.44
N SER A 13 -12.99 -30.59 -24.71
CA SER A 13 -12.03 -29.63 -25.29
C SER A 13 -12.58 -28.21 -25.28
N LEU A 14 -13.87 -28.03 -25.59
CA LEU A 14 -14.52 -26.73 -25.57
C LEU A 14 -14.65 -26.18 -24.13
N LEU A 15 -15.03 -27.02 -23.17
CA LEU A 15 -15.12 -26.64 -21.76
C LEU A 15 -13.75 -26.26 -21.19
N THR A 16 -12.71 -27.03 -21.49
CA THR A 16 -11.33 -26.72 -21.05
C THR A 16 -10.80 -25.44 -21.68
N PHE A 17 -11.14 -25.16 -22.95
CA PHE A 17 -10.83 -23.89 -23.59
C PHE A 17 -11.48 -22.70 -22.86
N PHE A 18 -12.78 -22.76 -22.58
CA PHE A 18 -13.47 -21.69 -21.86
C PHE A 18 -12.97 -21.52 -20.42
N LEU A 19 -12.68 -22.62 -19.72
CA LEU A 19 -12.04 -22.57 -18.40
C LEU A 19 -10.67 -21.88 -18.47
N GLY A 20 -9.86 -22.20 -19.46
CA GLY A 20 -8.57 -21.55 -19.71
C GLY A 20 -8.73 -20.04 -19.93
N LEU A 21 -9.71 -19.62 -20.73
CA LEU A 21 -10.01 -18.20 -20.96
C LEU A 21 -10.45 -17.48 -19.68
N ILE A 22 -11.36 -18.07 -18.89
CA ILE A 22 -11.86 -17.47 -17.65
C ILE A 22 -10.72 -17.30 -16.63
N ILE A 23 -9.91 -18.35 -16.45
CA ILE A 23 -8.78 -18.33 -15.52
C ILE A 23 -7.73 -17.33 -16.02
N GLY A 24 -7.36 -17.37 -17.30
CA GLY A 24 -6.38 -16.47 -17.89
C GLY A 24 -6.78 -15.00 -17.76
N ASN A 25 -8.03 -14.67 -18.08
CA ASN A 25 -8.54 -13.31 -17.94
C ASN A 25 -8.55 -12.85 -16.48
N ARG A 26 -8.99 -13.70 -15.55
CA ARG A 26 -8.96 -13.39 -14.11
C ARG A 26 -7.54 -13.15 -13.60
N LEU A 27 -6.57 -13.94 -14.05
CA LEU A 27 -5.16 -13.76 -13.70
C LEU A 27 -4.57 -12.47 -14.26
N ALA A 28 -4.90 -12.12 -15.51
CA ALA A 28 -4.46 -10.87 -16.14
C ALA A 28 -4.98 -9.64 -15.37
N LEU A 29 -6.28 -9.60 -15.06
CA LEU A 29 -6.90 -8.54 -14.28
C LEU A 29 -6.27 -8.41 -12.88
N ASN A 30 -6.01 -9.53 -12.21
CA ASN A 30 -5.37 -9.52 -10.90
C ASN A 30 -3.92 -9.05 -10.95
N ARG A 31 -3.17 -9.38 -12.01
CA ARG A 31 -1.81 -8.89 -12.21
C ARG A 31 -1.79 -7.37 -12.35
N ASP A 32 -2.68 -6.82 -13.17
CA ASP A 32 -2.70 -5.39 -13.45
C ASP A 32 -3.13 -4.60 -12.21
N ARG A 33 -4.13 -5.07 -11.46
CA ARG A 33 -4.50 -4.49 -10.14
C ARG A 33 -3.34 -4.48 -9.13
N ARG A 34 -2.52 -5.55 -9.09
CA ARG A 34 -1.34 -5.59 -8.20
C ARG A 34 -0.28 -4.58 -8.64
N LYS A 35 -0.06 -4.42 -9.96
CA LYS A 35 0.86 -3.41 -10.49
C LYS A 35 0.40 -2.01 -10.13
N GLU A 36 -0.86 -1.68 -10.35
CA GLU A 36 -1.44 -0.37 -9.96
C GLU A 36 -1.25 -0.10 -8.47
N TYR A 37 -1.64 -1.05 -7.61
CA TYR A 37 -1.42 -0.91 -6.17
C TYR A 37 0.05 -0.69 -5.81
N ASN A 38 0.96 -1.46 -6.42
CA ASN A 38 2.39 -1.34 -6.16
C ASN A 38 2.97 0.00 -6.64
N ASN A 39 2.43 0.56 -7.73
CA ASN A 39 2.80 1.89 -8.21
C ASN A 39 2.35 2.97 -7.22
N PHE A 40 1.10 2.90 -6.74
CA PHE A 40 0.58 3.88 -5.79
C PHE A 40 1.19 3.76 -4.40
N VAL A 41 1.48 2.55 -3.91
CA VAL A 41 2.06 2.37 -2.57
C VAL A 41 3.53 2.79 -2.50
N GLN A 42 4.25 2.78 -3.63
CA GLN A 42 5.69 3.04 -3.67
C GLN A 42 6.09 4.39 -3.06
N PRO A 43 5.54 5.55 -3.46
CA PRO A 43 5.94 6.83 -2.88
C PRO A 43 5.65 6.91 -1.37
N ILE A 44 4.50 6.42 -0.91
CA ILE A 44 4.16 6.40 0.52
C ILE A 44 5.11 5.50 1.30
N ARG A 45 5.40 4.30 0.77
CA ARG A 45 6.32 3.37 1.44
C ARG A 45 7.73 3.93 1.51
N SER A 46 8.23 4.51 0.42
CA SER A 46 9.57 5.10 0.38
C SER A 46 9.68 6.24 1.38
N TRP A 47 8.71 7.15 1.40
CA TRP A 47 8.65 8.23 2.40
C TRP A 47 8.67 7.69 3.83
N LEU A 48 7.79 6.74 4.17
CA LEU A 48 7.73 6.17 5.51
C LEU A 48 9.00 5.40 5.90
N LEU A 49 9.69 4.75 4.96
CA LEU A 49 10.93 4.04 5.25
C LEU A 49 12.07 5.01 5.53
N LEU A 50 12.19 6.08 4.74
CA LEU A 50 13.15 7.15 5.01
C LEU A 50 12.85 7.81 6.36
N GLU A 51 11.57 8.09 6.64
CA GLU A 51 11.13 8.68 7.90
C GLU A 51 11.35 7.77 9.10
N LEU A 52 11.35 6.46 8.90
CA LEU A 52 11.70 5.51 9.94
C LEU A 52 13.21 5.51 10.26
N GLU A 53 14.04 5.67 9.24
CA GLU A 53 15.50 5.63 9.36
C GLU A 53 16.03 6.91 10.00
N ASP A 54 15.58 8.06 9.50
CA ASP A 54 16.01 9.39 9.89
C ASP A 54 14.79 10.34 9.88
N PRO A 55 14.03 10.44 10.99
CA PRO A 55 12.89 11.35 11.09
C PRO A 55 13.33 12.80 10.88
N SER A 56 12.68 13.52 9.97
CA SER A 56 13.07 14.88 9.64
C SER A 56 11.88 15.80 9.38
N PRO A 57 11.79 16.97 10.03
CA PRO A 57 10.71 17.93 9.79
C PRO A 57 10.77 18.57 8.40
N TYR A 58 11.88 18.39 7.69
CA TYR A 58 12.11 18.93 6.35
C TYR A 58 11.80 17.91 5.24
N ARG A 59 11.42 16.67 5.59
CA ARG A 59 11.13 15.66 4.57
C ARG A 59 9.79 15.94 3.89
N ALA A 60 9.82 15.97 2.57
CA ALA A 60 8.61 16.11 1.77
C ALA A 60 7.69 14.89 1.93
N GLU A 61 6.46 15.13 2.39
CA GLU A 61 5.38 14.15 2.37
C GLU A 61 4.95 13.85 0.91
N PRO A 62 4.41 12.65 0.63
CA PRO A 62 3.74 12.36 -0.62
C PRO A 62 2.62 13.38 -0.88
N SER A 63 2.40 13.70 -2.15
CA SER A 63 1.32 14.62 -2.53
C SER A 63 -0.05 14.09 -2.09
N ARG A 64 -1.00 15.00 -1.91
CA ARG A 64 -2.39 14.63 -1.58
C ARG A 64 -2.97 13.64 -2.58
N MET A 65 -2.65 13.82 -3.87
CA MET A 65 -3.08 12.90 -4.94
C MET A 65 -2.49 11.51 -4.78
N GLU A 66 -1.19 11.38 -4.49
CA GLU A 66 -0.56 10.08 -4.24
C GLU A 66 -1.16 9.38 -3.01
N MET A 67 -1.40 10.13 -1.94
CA MET A 67 -2.01 9.63 -0.73
C MET A 67 -3.45 9.15 -0.97
N ASP A 68 -4.27 9.95 -1.65
CA ASP A 68 -5.65 9.60 -1.99
C ASP A 68 -5.72 8.38 -2.90
N ASN A 69 -4.84 8.30 -3.91
CA ASN A 69 -4.73 7.15 -4.80
C ASN A 69 -4.41 5.88 -4.01
N PHE A 70 -3.42 5.90 -3.11
CA PHE A 70 -3.11 4.75 -2.26
C PHE A 70 -4.29 4.35 -1.35
N ILE A 71 -4.89 5.34 -0.69
CA ILE A 71 -6.03 5.15 0.23
C ILE A 71 -7.26 4.57 -0.50
N HIS A 72 -7.41 4.80 -1.81
CA HIS A 72 -8.46 4.19 -2.64
C HIS A 72 -8.33 2.67 -2.80
N TYR A 73 -7.11 2.13 -2.82
CA TYR A 73 -6.88 0.68 -2.93
C TYR A 73 -6.93 -0.07 -1.59
N LEU A 74 -7.11 0.65 -0.47
CA LEU A 74 -7.31 0.03 0.83
C LEU A 74 -8.78 -0.33 1.06
N PRO A 75 -9.08 -1.49 1.66
CA PRO A 75 -10.41 -1.78 2.18
C PRO A 75 -10.88 -0.69 3.15
N MET A 76 -12.17 -0.40 3.18
CA MET A 76 -12.75 0.74 3.93
C MET A 76 -12.31 0.77 5.41
N TRP A 77 -12.25 -0.39 6.08
CA TRP A 77 -11.79 -0.49 7.46
C TRP A 77 -10.30 -0.21 7.63
N LYS A 78 -9.46 -0.58 6.66
CA LYS A 78 -8.02 -0.26 6.65
C LYS A 78 -7.76 1.20 6.32
N ARG A 79 -8.56 1.79 5.44
CA ARG A 79 -8.52 3.22 5.09
C ARG A 79 -8.66 4.08 6.34
N LYS A 80 -9.73 3.88 7.11
CA LYS A 80 -9.97 4.69 8.33
C LYS A 80 -8.80 4.56 9.30
N LYS A 81 -8.39 3.34 9.61
CA LYS A 81 -7.30 3.08 10.56
C LYS A 81 -5.95 3.63 10.09
N PHE A 82 -5.68 3.60 8.79
CA PHE A 82 -4.47 4.21 8.23
C PHE A 82 -4.52 5.74 8.31
N GLN A 83 -5.67 6.36 8.02
CA GLN A 83 -5.88 7.80 8.21
C GLN A 83 -5.72 8.22 9.67
N ASP A 84 -6.25 7.44 10.61
CA ASP A 84 -6.06 7.68 12.03
C ASP A 84 -4.56 7.69 12.39
N TYR A 85 -3.78 6.70 11.92
CA TYR A 85 -2.34 6.67 12.14
C TYR A 85 -1.56 7.80 11.47
N LEU A 86 -2.00 8.27 10.29
CA LEU A 86 -1.39 9.45 9.67
C LEU A 86 -1.67 10.73 10.48
N ASN A 87 -2.88 10.87 11.01
CA ASN A 87 -3.23 12.01 11.87
C ASN A 87 -2.44 11.96 13.18
N ASP A 88 -2.28 10.78 13.77
CA ASP A 88 -1.46 10.58 14.96
C ASP A 88 0.01 10.90 14.68
N LEU A 89 0.55 10.51 13.52
CA LEU A 89 1.91 10.87 13.11
C LEU A 89 2.11 12.38 13.10
N LYS A 90 1.19 13.13 12.48
CA LYS A 90 1.27 14.61 12.44
C LYS A 90 1.28 15.22 13.84
N LYS A 91 0.38 14.76 14.71
CA LYS A 91 0.31 15.22 16.10
C LYS A 91 1.60 14.91 16.87
N ILE A 92 2.15 13.71 16.71
CA ILE A 92 3.39 13.31 17.38
C ILE A 92 4.57 14.14 16.86
N GLN A 93 4.65 14.38 15.55
CA GLN A 93 5.68 15.25 14.97
C GLN A 93 5.56 16.68 15.52
N GLU A 94 4.36 17.26 15.57
CA GLU A 94 4.11 18.58 16.15
C GLU A 94 4.49 18.64 17.64
N GLN A 95 4.10 17.64 18.43
CA GLN A 95 4.37 17.58 19.87
C GLN A 95 5.86 17.43 20.20
N ASN A 96 6.60 16.72 19.35
CA ASN A 96 8.03 16.52 19.51
C ASN A 96 8.87 17.57 18.79
N SER A 97 8.25 18.53 18.10
CA SER A 97 8.98 19.60 17.41
C SER A 97 9.38 20.70 18.38
N TYR A 98 10.65 21.08 18.35
CA TYR A 98 11.14 22.29 19.00
C TYR A 98 11.95 23.13 18.03
N VAL A 99 12.07 24.42 18.33
CA VAL A 99 12.83 25.40 17.54
C VAL A 99 14.10 25.76 18.31
N ASN A 100 15.26 25.65 17.67
CA ASN A 100 16.52 26.06 18.27
C ASN A 100 16.75 27.59 18.17
N ASP A 101 17.85 28.08 18.74
CA ASP A 101 18.18 29.50 18.79
C ASP A 101 18.37 30.16 17.41
N VAL A 102 18.59 29.37 16.36
CA VAL A 102 18.73 29.84 14.97
C VAL A 102 17.47 29.62 14.13
N GLY A 103 16.34 29.25 14.74
CA GLY A 103 15.04 29.12 14.08
C GLY A 103 14.83 27.80 13.33
N GLN A 104 15.70 26.81 13.51
CA GLN A 104 15.57 25.49 12.91
C GLN A 104 14.70 24.56 13.76
N VAL A 105 13.91 23.72 13.11
CA VAL A 105 13.00 22.76 13.75
C VAL A 105 13.72 21.41 13.88
N PHE A 106 13.64 20.81 15.06
CA PHE A 106 14.15 19.48 15.35
C PHE A 106 13.12 18.65 16.09
N TYR A 107 13.30 17.33 16.09
CA TYR A 107 12.52 16.42 16.92
C TYR A 107 13.26 16.11 18.23
N GLU A 108 12.57 16.27 19.36
CA GLU A 108 13.11 15.95 20.68
C GLU A 108 13.11 14.44 20.94
N ASN A 109 12.02 13.75 20.58
CA ASN A 109 11.89 12.30 20.71
C ASN A 109 11.50 11.64 19.38
N GLU A 110 12.48 10.99 18.76
CA GLU A 110 12.29 10.24 17.52
C GLU A 110 11.59 8.88 17.71
N GLU A 111 11.61 8.29 18.91
CA GLU A 111 11.10 6.92 19.12
C GLU A 111 9.58 6.84 18.98
N ASP A 112 8.87 7.88 19.43
CA ASP A 112 7.42 7.97 19.27
C ASP A 112 7.04 8.11 17.79
N ILE A 113 7.81 8.91 17.05
CA ILE A 113 7.67 9.09 15.59
C ILE A 113 7.93 7.75 14.88
N LYS A 114 9.04 7.07 15.19
CA LYS A 114 9.37 5.75 14.62
C LYS A 114 8.30 4.71 14.94
N THR A 115 7.70 4.76 16.13
CA THR A 115 6.65 3.83 16.55
C THR A 115 5.37 3.98 15.73
N ILE A 116 4.90 5.21 15.50
CA ILE A 116 3.71 5.44 14.68
C ILE A 116 3.99 5.17 13.19
N ILE A 117 5.19 5.46 12.69
CA ILE A 117 5.61 5.13 11.32
C ILE A 117 5.58 3.62 11.07
N LYS A 118 6.04 2.79 12.02
CA LYS A 118 5.93 1.32 11.94
C LYS A 118 4.47 0.87 11.78
N LYS A 119 3.52 1.53 12.44
CA LYS A 119 2.08 1.26 12.28
C LYS A 119 1.60 1.63 10.88
N CYS A 120 2.01 2.78 10.34
CA CYS A 120 1.72 3.19 8.96
C CYS A 120 2.29 2.20 7.93
N LEU A 121 3.56 1.79 8.10
CA LEU A 121 4.26 0.85 7.21
C LEU A 121 3.59 -0.53 7.11
N SER A 122 2.82 -0.93 8.14
CA SER A 122 2.08 -2.19 8.11
C SER A 122 1.01 -2.24 6.98
N TYR A 123 0.56 -1.08 6.50
CA TYR A 123 -0.43 -0.94 5.42
C TYR A 123 0.19 -0.81 4.03
N THR A 124 1.50 -0.60 3.94
CA THR A 124 2.20 -0.31 2.68
C THR A 124 2.99 -1.51 2.14
N LYS A 125 2.65 -2.73 2.57
CA LYS A 125 3.27 -3.95 2.05
C LYS A 125 2.84 -4.17 0.60
N LYS A 126 3.81 -4.36 -0.31
CA LYS A 126 3.57 -4.69 -1.72
C LYS A 126 2.72 -5.96 -1.85
N LYS A 127 1.90 -6.04 -2.91
CA LYS A 127 1.01 -7.16 -3.24
C LYS A 127 1.42 -7.88 -4.52
#